data_AF-A0A954LB19-F1
#
_entry.id   AF-A0A954LB19-F1
#
_cell.length_a   1.000
_cell.length_b   1.000
_cell.length_c   1.000
_cell.angle_alpha   90.00
_cell.angle_beta   90.00
_cell.angle_gamma   90.00
#
_symmetry.space_group_name_H-M   'P 1'
#
loop_
_entity.id
_entity.type
_entity.pdbx_description
1 polymer ?
#
loop_
_entity_poly.entity_id
_entity_poly.type
_entity_poly.pdbx_seq_one_letter_code
_entity_poly.pdbx_strand_id
1 'polypeptide(L)'
;AARFDPADPESATPLTEALWIHQQHRVPNHVLLERTLTSVNENARAAAVKVLTEWTVLPPKMNGQALTGDVDQAIDRLIQLAQDSSAKVRAQAVIAAVEIGTPRAAEIVFAALQFPTDLQLDFDISEARKSLDLDGWIRQQLAEGKPLSSPAEAYALSNATVDDLLKMKKTEGVYRAILTRDNVPLDVLRDSLTQLASLQQQPPTELLFTLIEHLNERANAGSLNSLTRLLSDRPAEELALVRDRIAALAMNAVSGEARRVAFASLVTADGDMSAAASAVAESPERLRELLLSVPLITSGSAREKSFATIAELIPQLDGPKGATQLTQPGISVEYFYP
;
A
#
# COMPACT_ATOMS: atom_id res chain seq x y z
N ALA A 1 -41.08 -6.74 -25.98
CA ALA A 1 -39.91 -5.95 -25.54
C ALA A 1 -39.92 -4.49 -26.05
N ALA A 2 -40.29 -4.19 -27.31
CA ALA A 2 -40.17 -2.83 -27.89
C ALA A 2 -40.97 -1.69 -27.21
N ARG A 3 -41.82 -1.98 -26.21
CA ARG A 3 -42.67 -1.00 -25.53
C ARG A 3 -42.04 -0.34 -24.29
N PHE A 4 -41.06 -0.97 -23.64
CA PHE A 4 -40.51 -0.50 -22.35
C PHE A 4 -39.18 0.23 -22.57
N ASP A 5 -39.03 1.44 -22.04
CA ASP A 5 -37.82 2.26 -22.24
C ASP A 5 -36.84 2.11 -21.06
N PRO A 6 -35.58 1.69 -21.25
CA PRO A 6 -34.62 1.62 -20.15
C PRO A 6 -34.35 2.96 -19.47
N ALA A 7 -34.59 4.09 -20.15
CA ALA A 7 -34.45 5.43 -19.57
C ALA A 7 -35.61 5.80 -18.62
N ASP A 8 -36.71 5.06 -18.65
CA ASP A 8 -37.89 5.28 -17.83
C ASP A 8 -37.87 4.37 -16.57
N PRO A 9 -37.89 4.94 -15.34
CA PRO A 9 -37.94 4.15 -14.11
C PRO A 9 -39.13 3.19 -14.01
N GLU A 10 -40.30 3.53 -14.58
CA GLU A 10 -41.49 2.65 -14.53
C GLU A 10 -41.30 1.39 -15.40
N SER A 11 -40.48 1.50 -16.44
CA SER A 11 -40.13 0.41 -17.35
C SER A 11 -39.11 -0.58 -16.75
N ALA A 12 -38.47 -0.27 -15.62
CA ALA A 12 -37.43 -1.11 -15.02
C ALA A 12 -37.93 -2.50 -14.58
N THR A 13 -39.06 -2.55 -13.87
CA THR A 13 -39.64 -3.81 -13.39
C THR A 13 -40.09 -4.69 -14.56
N PRO A 14 -40.91 -4.20 -15.53
CA PRO A 14 -41.29 -5.00 -16.69
C PRO A 14 -40.12 -5.49 -17.55
N LEU A 15 -39.05 -4.70 -17.71
CA LEU A 15 -37.84 -5.12 -18.41
C LEU A 15 -37.15 -6.29 -17.69
N THR A 16 -37.03 -6.19 -16.37
CA THR A 16 -36.41 -7.23 -15.53
C THR A 16 -37.23 -8.51 -15.52
N GLU A 17 -38.55 -8.41 -15.34
CA GLU A 17 -39.46 -9.57 -15.36
C GLU A 17 -39.42 -10.27 -16.71
N ALA A 18 -39.48 -9.51 -17.82
CA ALA A 18 -39.36 -10.09 -19.16
C ALA A 18 -38.02 -10.81 -19.34
N LEU A 19 -36.92 -10.27 -18.80
CA LEU A 19 -35.61 -10.89 -18.87
C LEU A 19 -35.55 -12.20 -18.06
N TRP A 20 -36.15 -12.23 -16.87
CA TRP A 20 -36.23 -13.44 -16.04
C TRP A 20 -37.08 -14.54 -16.67
N ILE A 21 -38.13 -14.23 -17.42
CA ILE A 21 -38.87 -15.25 -18.19
C ILE A 21 -37.94 -15.92 -19.21
N HIS A 22 -37.10 -15.15 -19.92
CA HIS A 22 -36.10 -15.70 -20.83
C HIS A 22 -35.05 -16.56 -20.11
N GLN A 23 -34.58 -16.11 -18.95
CA GLN A 23 -33.66 -16.86 -18.09
C GLN A 23 -34.26 -18.20 -17.65
N GLN A 24 -35.47 -18.17 -17.09
CA GLN A 24 -36.19 -19.34 -16.58
C GLN A 24 -36.44 -20.39 -17.66
N HIS A 25 -36.79 -19.97 -18.87
CA HIS A 25 -36.99 -20.86 -20.00
C HIS A 25 -35.70 -21.25 -20.72
N ARG A 26 -34.53 -20.74 -20.28
CA ARG A 26 -33.22 -20.99 -20.90
C ARG A 26 -33.18 -20.61 -22.39
N VAL A 27 -33.84 -19.51 -22.76
CA VAL A 27 -33.86 -18.96 -24.12
C VAL A 27 -33.23 -17.57 -24.10
N PRO A 28 -31.92 -17.45 -24.41
CA PRO A 28 -31.21 -16.16 -24.39
C PRO A 28 -31.89 -15.10 -25.25
N ASN A 29 -31.97 -13.89 -24.71
CA ASN A 29 -32.41 -12.71 -25.44
C ASN A 29 -31.44 -11.56 -25.17
N HIS A 30 -30.34 -11.54 -25.94
CA HIS A 30 -29.28 -10.56 -25.78
C HIS A 30 -29.75 -9.12 -26.01
N VAL A 31 -30.74 -8.91 -26.89
CA VAL A 31 -31.32 -7.57 -27.11
C VAL A 31 -32.05 -7.08 -25.86
N LEU A 32 -32.80 -7.95 -25.19
CA LEU A 32 -33.47 -7.60 -23.93
C LEU A 32 -32.46 -7.42 -22.80
N LEU A 33 -31.46 -8.30 -22.71
CA LEU A 33 -30.37 -8.20 -21.73
C LEU A 33 -29.65 -6.85 -21.82
N GLU A 34 -29.19 -6.48 -23.01
CA GLU A 34 -28.48 -5.21 -23.21
C GLU A 34 -29.35 -4.00 -22.84
N ARG A 35 -30.65 -4.06 -23.16
CA ARG A 35 -31.56 -2.99 -22.77
C ARG A 35 -31.70 -2.90 -21.26
N THR A 36 -31.87 -4.01 -20.56
CA THR A 36 -31.98 -4.03 -19.09
C THR A 36 -30.66 -3.58 -18.43
N LEU A 37 -29.50 -3.93 -19.00
CA LEU A 37 -28.18 -3.44 -18.55
C LEU A 37 -28.02 -1.92 -18.69
N THR A 38 -28.79 -1.27 -19.58
CA THR A 38 -28.80 0.19 -19.74
C THR A 38 -29.90 0.90 -18.93
N SER A 39 -30.65 0.18 -18.09
CA SER A 39 -31.74 0.79 -17.31
C SER A 39 -31.23 1.87 -16.36
N VAL A 40 -31.98 2.96 -16.20
CA VAL A 40 -31.71 3.98 -15.16
C VAL A 40 -31.80 3.41 -13.74
N ASN A 41 -32.57 2.34 -13.56
CA ASN A 41 -32.72 1.67 -12.28
C ASN A 41 -31.58 0.67 -12.04
N GLU A 42 -30.78 0.91 -10.99
CA GLU A 42 -29.66 0.04 -10.62
C GLU A 42 -30.07 -1.41 -10.31
N ASN A 43 -31.29 -1.65 -9.79
CA ASN A 43 -31.76 -2.99 -9.48
C ASN A 43 -32.00 -3.80 -10.76
N ALA A 44 -32.53 -3.15 -11.80
CA ALA A 44 -32.71 -3.76 -13.11
C ALA A 44 -31.35 -4.11 -13.73
N ARG A 45 -30.38 -3.18 -13.67
CA ARG A 45 -29.01 -3.44 -14.14
C ARG A 45 -28.37 -4.61 -13.38
N ALA A 46 -28.42 -4.60 -12.05
CA ALA A 46 -27.88 -5.66 -11.20
C ALA A 46 -28.52 -7.04 -11.49
N ALA A 47 -29.84 -7.08 -11.67
CA ALA A 47 -30.54 -8.30 -12.06
C ALA A 47 -30.08 -8.80 -13.44
N ALA A 48 -29.88 -7.88 -14.39
CA ALA A 48 -29.37 -8.21 -15.71
C ALA A 48 -27.91 -8.72 -15.68
N VAL A 49 -27.05 -8.18 -14.80
CA VAL A 49 -25.69 -8.73 -14.60
C VAL A 49 -25.76 -10.20 -14.20
N LYS A 50 -26.64 -10.57 -13.28
CA LYS A 50 -26.83 -11.97 -12.87
C LYS A 50 -27.26 -12.86 -14.05
N VAL A 51 -28.17 -12.39 -14.90
CA VAL A 51 -28.60 -13.13 -16.10
C VAL A 51 -27.45 -13.28 -17.10
N LEU A 52 -26.65 -12.23 -17.32
CA LEU A 52 -25.44 -12.29 -18.15
C LEU A 52 -24.48 -13.38 -17.63
N THR A 53 -24.22 -13.40 -16.32
CA THR A 53 -23.35 -14.40 -15.70
C THR A 53 -23.88 -15.81 -15.87
N GLU A 54 -25.17 -16.05 -15.58
CA GLU A 54 -25.77 -17.38 -15.72
C GLU A 54 -25.67 -17.90 -17.15
N TRP A 55 -26.01 -17.06 -18.14
CA TRP A 55 -25.89 -17.44 -19.55
C TRP A 55 -24.44 -17.64 -20.01
N THR A 56 -23.46 -17.11 -19.28
CA THR A 56 -22.03 -17.31 -19.52
C THR A 56 -21.52 -18.60 -18.87
N VAL A 57 -21.81 -18.83 -17.58
CA VAL A 57 -21.29 -19.94 -16.78
C VAL A 57 -22.06 -21.24 -17.03
N LEU A 58 -23.37 -21.16 -17.23
CA LEU A 58 -24.27 -22.29 -17.51
C LEU A 58 -24.98 -22.08 -18.84
N PRO A 59 -24.24 -22.10 -19.97
CA PRO A 59 -24.79 -21.73 -21.26
C PRO A 59 -25.95 -22.67 -21.63
N PRO A 60 -27.12 -22.12 -22.02
CA PRO A 60 -28.25 -22.94 -22.45
C PRO A 60 -27.86 -23.75 -23.67
N LYS A 61 -28.38 -24.97 -23.78
CA LYS A 61 -28.05 -25.88 -24.88
C LYS A 61 -29.19 -25.94 -25.89
N MET A 62 -28.87 -25.83 -27.17
CA MET A 62 -29.79 -26.11 -28.26
C MET A 62 -29.23 -27.26 -29.08
N ASN A 63 -30.01 -28.33 -29.27
CA ASN A 63 -29.58 -29.54 -29.99
C ASN A 63 -28.26 -30.16 -29.46
N GLY A 64 -28.02 -30.06 -28.15
CA GLY A 64 -26.82 -30.60 -27.49
C GLY A 64 -25.58 -29.69 -27.61
N GLN A 65 -25.62 -28.62 -28.40
CA GLN A 65 -24.58 -27.61 -28.48
C GLN A 65 -24.84 -26.49 -27.48
N ALA A 66 -23.81 -26.05 -26.77
CA ALA A 66 -23.92 -24.88 -25.90
C ALA A 66 -24.11 -23.63 -26.76
N LEU A 67 -25.14 -22.84 -26.46
CA LEU A 67 -25.32 -21.49 -26.97
C LEU A 67 -24.40 -20.57 -26.16
N THR A 68 -23.09 -20.83 -26.18
CA THR A 68 -22.13 -19.97 -25.50
C THR A 68 -21.97 -18.69 -26.31
N GLY A 69 -22.24 -17.55 -25.68
CA GLY A 69 -21.55 -16.32 -26.05
C GLY A 69 -20.05 -16.49 -25.79
N ASP A 70 -19.23 -15.67 -26.44
CA ASP A 70 -17.79 -15.64 -26.17
C ASP A 70 -17.57 -15.24 -24.69
N VAL A 71 -16.98 -16.14 -23.89
CA VAL A 71 -16.70 -15.91 -22.45
C VAL A 71 -15.83 -14.68 -22.28
N ASP A 72 -14.91 -14.44 -23.21
CA ASP A 72 -14.05 -13.27 -23.20
C ASP A 72 -14.85 -11.97 -23.42
N GLN A 73 -15.83 -12.00 -24.31
CA GLN A 73 -16.75 -10.87 -24.53
C GLN A 73 -17.62 -10.61 -23.29
N ALA A 74 -18.08 -11.67 -22.61
CA ALA A 74 -18.84 -11.53 -21.38
C ALA A 74 -17.99 -10.92 -20.25
N ILE A 75 -16.73 -11.34 -20.12
CA ILE A 75 -15.77 -10.74 -19.17
C ILE A 75 -15.56 -9.25 -19.50
N ASP A 76 -15.36 -8.88 -20.78
CA ASP A 76 -15.21 -7.48 -21.16
C ASP A 76 -16.45 -6.65 -20.80
N ARG A 77 -17.65 -7.22 -20.95
CA ARG A 77 -18.88 -6.57 -20.51
C ARG A 77 -18.96 -6.43 -18.99
N LEU A 78 -18.54 -7.44 -18.25
CA LEU A 78 -18.50 -7.42 -16.78
C LEU A 78 -17.46 -6.43 -16.24
N ILE A 79 -16.31 -6.26 -16.91
CA ILE A 79 -15.33 -5.22 -16.58
C ILE A 79 -15.93 -3.82 -16.70
N GLN A 80 -16.79 -3.58 -17.70
CA GLN A 80 -17.53 -2.32 -17.81
C GLN A 80 -18.55 -2.15 -16.68
N LEU A 81 -19.29 -3.21 -16.35
CA LEU A 81 -20.30 -3.19 -15.28
C LEU A 81 -19.68 -3.07 -13.88
N ALA A 82 -18.45 -3.53 -13.70
CA ALA A 82 -17.65 -3.28 -12.50
C ALA A 82 -17.24 -1.81 -12.32
N GLN A 83 -17.50 -0.95 -13.32
CA GLN A 83 -17.28 0.49 -13.26
C GLN A 83 -18.60 1.28 -13.18
N ASP A 84 -19.74 0.59 -13.02
CA ASP A 84 -21.06 1.22 -12.88
C ASP A 84 -21.09 2.18 -11.69
N SER A 85 -21.92 3.23 -11.73
CA SER A 85 -22.05 4.19 -10.63
C SER A 85 -22.61 3.55 -9.34
N SER A 86 -23.46 2.53 -9.48
CA SER A 86 -24.07 1.80 -8.35
C SER A 86 -23.14 0.73 -7.81
N ALA A 87 -22.87 0.77 -6.50
CA ALA A 87 -22.12 -0.28 -5.80
C ALA A 87 -22.77 -1.66 -5.93
N LYS A 88 -24.11 -1.70 -6.01
CA LYS A 88 -24.88 -2.94 -6.17
C LYS A 88 -24.62 -3.62 -7.51
N VAL A 89 -24.47 -2.85 -8.60
CA VAL A 89 -24.16 -3.40 -9.92
C VAL A 89 -22.73 -3.93 -9.94
N ARG A 90 -21.79 -3.17 -9.37
CA ARG A 90 -20.39 -3.61 -9.21
C ARG A 90 -20.28 -4.91 -8.38
N ALA A 91 -21.06 -5.01 -7.30
CA ALA A 91 -21.12 -6.21 -6.46
C ALA A 91 -21.55 -7.46 -7.26
N GLN A 92 -22.59 -7.35 -8.09
CA GLN A 92 -22.99 -8.44 -8.97
C GLN A 92 -21.90 -8.80 -10.00
N ALA A 93 -21.14 -7.83 -10.51
CA ALA A 93 -20.02 -8.11 -11.40
C ALA A 93 -18.88 -8.85 -10.66
N VAL A 94 -18.59 -8.50 -9.41
CA VAL A 94 -17.60 -9.22 -8.58
C VAL A 94 -18.03 -10.65 -8.29
N ILE A 95 -19.31 -10.87 -7.96
CA ILE A 95 -19.87 -12.23 -7.81
C ILE A 95 -19.71 -13.02 -9.11
N ALA A 96 -20.00 -12.40 -10.26
CA ALA A 96 -19.82 -13.01 -11.56
C ALA A 96 -18.37 -13.44 -11.82
N ALA A 97 -17.39 -12.66 -11.36
CA ALA A 97 -15.97 -13.00 -11.49
C ALA A 97 -15.63 -14.32 -10.78
N VAL A 98 -16.19 -14.51 -9.58
CA VAL A 98 -16.02 -15.75 -8.79
C VAL A 98 -16.69 -16.93 -9.48
N GLU A 99 -17.91 -16.76 -9.99
CA GLU A 99 -18.64 -17.84 -10.67
C GLU A 99 -17.96 -18.25 -11.99
N ILE A 100 -17.38 -17.30 -12.72
CA ILE A 100 -16.63 -17.57 -13.96
C ILE A 100 -15.32 -18.31 -13.64
N GLY A 101 -14.61 -17.91 -12.57
CA GLY A 101 -13.45 -18.64 -12.05
C GLY A 101 -12.23 -18.73 -12.97
N THR A 102 -12.19 -17.96 -14.06
CA THR A 102 -11.03 -17.92 -14.96
C THR A 102 -10.00 -16.90 -14.45
N PRO A 103 -8.70 -17.07 -14.75
CA PRO A 103 -7.68 -16.10 -14.34
C PRO A 103 -8.00 -14.66 -14.82
N ARG A 104 -8.54 -14.51 -16.05
CA ARG A 104 -8.92 -13.20 -16.61
C ARG A 104 -10.06 -12.53 -15.83
N ALA A 105 -10.91 -13.29 -15.13
CA ALA A 105 -11.99 -12.72 -14.32
C ALA A 105 -11.49 -11.81 -13.18
N ALA A 106 -10.22 -11.92 -12.78
CA ALA A 106 -9.57 -11.01 -11.84
C ALA A 106 -9.68 -9.53 -12.26
N GLU A 107 -9.68 -9.24 -13.57
CA GLU A 107 -9.83 -7.88 -14.11
C GLU A 107 -11.15 -7.20 -13.71
N ILE A 108 -12.22 -7.99 -13.52
CA ILE A 108 -13.51 -7.49 -13.06
C ILE A 108 -13.38 -6.97 -11.62
N VAL A 109 -12.66 -7.70 -10.76
CA VAL A 109 -12.42 -7.32 -9.36
C VAL A 109 -11.52 -6.09 -9.29
N PHE A 110 -10.45 -6.04 -10.11
CA PHE A 110 -9.58 -4.86 -10.16
C PHE A 110 -10.32 -3.61 -10.59
N ALA A 111 -11.21 -3.72 -11.58
CA ALA A 111 -12.06 -2.61 -12.04
C ALA A 111 -13.00 -2.11 -10.92
N ALA A 112 -13.63 -3.02 -10.18
CA ALA A 112 -14.52 -2.65 -9.07
C ALA A 112 -13.79 -1.92 -7.93
N LEU A 113 -12.54 -2.30 -7.65
CA LEU A 113 -11.69 -1.69 -6.61
C LEU A 113 -11.31 -0.22 -6.90
N GLN A 114 -11.56 0.30 -8.11
CA GLN A 114 -11.28 1.69 -8.45
C GLN A 114 -12.38 2.67 -7.96
N PHE A 115 -13.46 2.16 -7.37
CA PHE A 115 -14.64 2.95 -6.97
C PHE A 115 -14.92 2.81 -5.47
N PRO A 116 -15.60 3.78 -4.84
CA PRO A 116 -16.04 3.67 -3.45
C PRO A 116 -16.86 2.40 -3.22
N THR A 117 -16.69 1.73 -2.09
CA THR A 117 -17.41 0.50 -1.78
C THR A 117 -18.55 0.74 -0.78
N ASP A 118 -19.52 -0.18 -0.76
CA ASP A 118 -20.48 -0.32 0.32
C ASP A 118 -20.23 -1.64 1.07
N LEU A 119 -20.97 -1.89 2.16
CA LEU A 119 -20.79 -3.08 2.99
C LEU A 119 -20.92 -4.38 2.19
N GLN A 120 -21.80 -4.42 1.19
CA GLN A 120 -22.02 -5.61 0.38
C GLN A 120 -20.87 -5.83 -0.60
N LEU A 121 -20.44 -4.79 -1.31
CA LEU A 121 -19.32 -4.87 -2.23
C LEU A 121 -18.01 -5.21 -1.51
N ASP A 122 -17.79 -4.67 -0.31
CA ASP A 122 -16.64 -5.05 0.54
C ASP A 122 -16.66 -6.55 0.86
N PHE A 123 -17.82 -7.07 1.25
CA PHE A 123 -17.99 -8.50 1.52
C PHE A 123 -17.72 -9.33 0.26
N ASP A 124 -18.31 -8.98 -0.88
CA ASP A 124 -18.16 -9.72 -2.14
C ASP A 124 -16.71 -9.69 -2.65
N ILE A 125 -16.00 -8.57 -2.51
CA ILE A 125 -14.57 -8.46 -2.81
C ILE A 125 -13.76 -9.37 -1.89
N SER A 126 -14.10 -9.44 -0.60
CA SER A 126 -13.41 -10.30 0.35
C SER A 126 -13.57 -11.79 0.03
N GLU A 127 -14.77 -12.20 -0.41
CA GLU A 127 -15.04 -13.57 -0.87
C GLU A 127 -14.33 -13.85 -2.21
N ALA A 128 -14.31 -12.87 -3.12
CA ALA A 128 -13.61 -12.99 -4.39
C ALA A 128 -12.11 -13.21 -4.19
N ARG A 129 -11.48 -12.53 -3.23
CA ARG A 129 -10.05 -12.72 -2.89
C ARG A 129 -9.72 -14.11 -2.36
N LYS A 130 -10.69 -14.80 -1.74
CA LYS A 130 -10.49 -16.18 -1.26
C LYS A 130 -10.58 -17.19 -2.40
N SER A 131 -11.37 -16.85 -3.43
CA SER A 131 -11.69 -17.76 -4.54
C SER A 131 -10.78 -17.55 -5.75
N LEU A 132 -10.35 -16.31 -6.00
CA LEU A 132 -9.51 -15.90 -7.11
C LEU A 132 -8.11 -15.54 -6.58
N ASP A 133 -7.06 -16.14 -7.16
CA ASP A 133 -5.66 -15.79 -6.86
C ASP A 133 -5.27 -14.50 -7.60
N LEU A 134 -5.75 -13.36 -7.10
CA LEU A 134 -5.50 -12.04 -7.70
C LEU A 134 -3.99 -11.73 -7.77
N ASP A 135 -3.26 -12.04 -6.70
CA ASP A 135 -1.82 -11.79 -6.63
C ASP A 135 -1.04 -12.73 -7.55
N GLY A 136 -1.45 -14.01 -7.64
CA GLY A 136 -0.90 -14.97 -8.58
C GLY A 136 -1.12 -14.57 -10.03
N TRP A 137 -2.30 -14.02 -10.36
CA TRP A 137 -2.56 -13.48 -11.69
C TRP A 137 -1.61 -12.34 -12.05
N ILE A 138 -1.42 -11.36 -11.14
CA ILE A 138 -0.46 -10.26 -11.35
C ILE A 138 0.96 -10.82 -11.56
N ARG A 139 1.41 -11.73 -10.69
CA ARG A 139 2.73 -12.37 -10.80
C ARG A 139 2.90 -13.10 -12.14
N GLN A 140 1.87 -13.79 -12.60
CA GLN A 140 1.89 -14.47 -13.89
C GLN A 140 2.02 -13.47 -15.05
N GLN A 141 1.23 -12.39 -15.06
CA GLN A 141 1.34 -11.37 -16.11
C GLN A 141 2.74 -10.75 -16.16
N LEU A 142 3.32 -10.42 -14.99
CA LEU A 142 4.66 -9.88 -14.88
C LEU A 142 5.73 -10.88 -15.34
N ALA A 143 5.60 -12.16 -14.99
CA ALA A 143 6.52 -13.21 -15.42
C ALA A 143 6.48 -13.45 -16.94
N GLU A 144 5.29 -13.32 -17.54
CA GLU A 144 5.08 -13.43 -18.99
C GLU A 144 5.44 -12.14 -19.75
N GLY A 145 5.77 -11.05 -19.05
CA GLY A 145 6.05 -9.74 -19.64
C GLY A 145 4.83 -9.08 -20.28
N LYS A 146 3.62 -9.50 -19.89
CA LYS A 146 2.36 -8.94 -20.39
C LYS A 146 2.02 -7.64 -19.65
N PRO A 147 1.46 -6.63 -20.33
CA PRO A 147 1.04 -5.39 -19.68
C PRO A 147 -0.13 -5.65 -18.74
N LEU A 148 -0.11 -4.98 -17.60
CA LEU A 148 -1.26 -4.92 -16.69
C LEU A 148 -2.26 -3.87 -17.22
N SER A 149 -3.56 -4.11 -17.00
CA SER A 149 -4.55 -3.06 -17.13
C SER A 149 -4.30 -1.96 -16.08
N SER A 150 -4.84 -0.75 -16.31
CA SER A 150 -4.71 0.35 -15.33
C SER A 150 -5.28 -0.03 -13.93
N PRO A 151 -6.47 -0.65 -13.82
CA PRO A 151 -6.95 -1.15 -12.53
C PRO A 151 -6.05 -2.22 -11.88
N ALA A 152 -5.51 -3.15 -12.68
CA ALA A 152 -4.59 -4.17 -12.19
C ALA A 152 -3.25 -3.57 -11.73
N GLU A 153 -2.74 -2.54 -12.42
CA GLU A 153 -1.56 -1.79 -12.01
C GLU A 153 -1.80 -1.08 -10.68
N ALA A 154 -2.93 -0.38 -10.52
CA ALA A 154 -3.29 0.28 -9.26
C ALA A 154 -3.38 -0.72 -8.09
N TYR A 155 -3.95 -1.90 -8.35
CA TYR A 155 -3.96 -3.00 -7.40
C TYR A 155 -2.53 -3.47 -7.04
N ALA A 156 -1.69 -3.71 -8.05
CA ALA A 156 -0.31 -4.16 -7.88
C ALA A 156 0.51 -3.15 -7.08
N LEU A 157 0.43 -1.86 -7.38
CA LEU A 157 1.12 -0.80 -6.63
C LEU A 157 0.76 -0.82 -5.13
N SER A 158 -0.47 -1.23 -4.81
CA SER A 158 -1.00 -1.28 -3.44
C SER A 158 -0.71 -2.60 -2.72
N ASN A 159 -0.55 -3.72 -3.43
CA ASN A 159 -0.49 -5.06 -2.80
C ASN A 159 0.75 -5.88 -3.16
N ALA A 160 1.42 -5.60 -4.28
CA ALA A 160 2.53 -6.40 -4.77
C ALA A 160 3.75 -6.35 -3.84
N THR A 161 4.54 -7.42 -3.89
CA THR A 161 5.82 -7.51 -3.19
C THR A 161 6.86 -6.59 -3.85
N VAL A 162 7.94 -6.27 -3.13
CA VAL A 162 9.03 -5.47 -3.70
C VAL A 162 9.62 -6.13 -4.94
N ASP A 163 9.79 -7.46 -4.92
CA ASP A 163 10.31 -8.22 -6.06
C ASP A 163 9.42 -8.12 -7.29
N ASP A 164 8.09 -8.09 -7.10
CA ASP A 164 7.13 -7.94 -8.19
C ASP A 164 7.09 -6.49 -8.70
N LEU A 165 7.12 -5.50 -7.80
CA LEU A 165 7.25 -4.08 -8.16
C LEU A 165 8.53 -3.82 -8.98
N LEU A 166 9.63 -4.53 -8.68
CA LEU A 166 10.87 -4.41 -9.43
C LEU A 166 10.79 -4.98 -10.85
N LYS A 167 9.81 -5.84 -11.17
CA LYS A 167 9.56 -6.35 -12.53
C LYS A 167 8.64 -5.44 -13.34
N MET A 168 7.91 -4.53 -12.68
CA MET A 168 7.02 -3.58 -13.35
C MET A 168 7.79 -2.50 -14.11
N LYS A 169 7.09 -1.84 -15.04
CA LYS A 169 7.59 -0.65 -15.71
C LYS A 169 7.98 0.40 -14.68
N LYS A 170 9.17 0.98 -14.83
CA LYS A 170 9.72 1.98 -13.91
C LYS A 170 8.98 3.32 -14.04
N THR A 171 7.90 3.47 -13.26
CA THR A 171 7.08 4.68 -13.17
C THR A 171 7.23 5.31 -11.79
N GLU A 172 6.79 6.57 -11.64
CA GLU A 172 6.74 7.21 -10.32
C GLU A 172 5.92 6.40 -9.30
N GLY A 173 4.80 5.82 -9.75
CA GLY A 173 3.93 5.00 -8.91
C GLY A 173 4.67 3.79 -8.32
N VAL A 174 5.48 3.09 -9.14
CA VAL A 174 6.28 1.95 -8.69
C VAL A 174 7.32 2.36 -7.66
N TYR A 175 8.08 3.43 -7.91
CA TYR A 175 9.11 3.87 -6.95
C TYR A 175 8.48 4.35 -5.64
N ARG A 176 7.35 5.07 -5.70
CA ARG A 176 6.59 5.45 -4.51
C ARG A 176 6.12 4.22 -3.74
N ALA A 177 5.56 3.23 -4.43
CA ALA A 177 5.11 2.00 -3.82
C ALA A 177 6.25 1.27 -3.11
N ILE A 178 7.45 1.18 -3.72
CA ILE A 178 8.64 0.58 -3.09
C ILE A 178 9.05 1.36 -1.84
N LEU A 179 9.14 2.70 -1.92
CA LEU A 179 9.56 3.55 -0.80
C LEU A 179 8.59 3.53 0.40
N THR A 180 7.35 3.08 0.20
CA THR A 180 6.35 2.93 1.25
C THR A 180 6.10 1.47 1.65
N ARG A 181 6.97 0.53 1.26
CA ARG A 181 6.95 -0.83 1.80
C ARG A 181 7.78 -0.94 3.06
N ASP A 182 7.39 -1.88 3.90
CA ASP A 182 8.17 -2.28 5.07
C ASP A 182 9.32 -3.21 4.65
N ASN A 183 10.44 -3.16 5.38
CA ASN A 183 11.58 -4.08 5.25
C ASN A 183 12.22 -4.15 3.86
N VAL A 184 12.23 -3.05 3.11
CA VAL A 184 12.93 -2.97 1.82
C VAL A 184 14.45 -2.91 2.05
N PRO A 185 15.26 -3.63 1.24
CA PRO A 185 16.70 -3.49 1.23
C PRO A 185 17.16 -2.04 0.99
N LEU A 186 18.23 -1.62 1.67
CA LEU A 186 18.66 -0.21 1.70
C LEU A 186 19.15 0.29 0.33
N ASP A 187 19.79 -0.58 -0.45
CA ASP A 187 20.20 -0.34 -1.83
C ASP A 187 19.00 -0.09 -2.74
N VAL A 188 17.96 -0.94 -2.66
CA VAL A 188 16.72 -0.78 -3.41
C VAL A 188 15.99 0.51 -3.06
N LEU A 189 15.98 0.88 -1.77
CA LEU A 189 15.42 2.16 -1.31
C LEU A 189 16.20 3.36 -1.87
N ARG A 190 17.53 3.31 -1.82
CA ARG A 190 18.39 4.39 -2.31
C ARG A 190 18.21 4.59 -3.82
N ASP A 191 18.18 3.51 -4.57
CA ASP A 191 17.99 3.54 -6.02
C ASP A 191 16.60 4.07 -6.35
N SER A 192 15.56 3.56 -5.68
CA SER A 192 14.17 4.01 -5.90
C SER A 192 13.98 5.49 -5.57
N LEU A 193 14.59 5.98 -4.49
CA LEU A 193 14.57 7.40 -4.13
C LEU A 193 15.26 8.25 -5.20
N THR A 194 16.42 7.82 -5.68
CA THR A 194 17.19 8.53 -6.70
C THR A 194 16.43 8.61 -8.02
N GLN A 195 15.82 7.50 -8.43
CA GLN A 195 15.03 7.45 -9.66
C GLN A 195 13.75 8.29 -9.55
N LEU A 196 13.05 8.22 -8.42
CA LEU A 196 11.86 9.06 -8.18
C LEU A 196 12.21 10.55 -8.17
N ALA A 197 13.31 10.91 -7.50
CA ALA A 197 13.83 12.27 -7.45
C ALA A 197 14.16 12.80 -8.87
N SER A 198 14.77 11.95 -9.72
CA SER A 198 15.04 12.30 -11.11
C SER A 198 13.77 12.51 -11.94
N LEU A 199 12.74 11.68 -11.76
CA LEU A 199 11.46 11.84 -12.47
C LEU A 199 10.75 13.13 -12.06
N GLN A 200 10.84 13.49 -10.77
CA GLN A 200 10.22 14.70 -10.21
C GLN A 200 11.09 15.95 -10.30
N GLN A 201 12.33 15.83 -10.80
CA GLN A 201 13.29 16.93 -10.87
C GLN A 201 13.52 17.61 -9.52
N GLN A 202 13.53 16.83 -8.44
CA GLN A 202 13.73 17.31 -7.07
C GLN A 202 15.05 16.75 -6.50
N PRO A 203 15.77 17.48 -5.62
CA PRO A 203 16.89 16.90 -4.89
C PRO A 203 16.47 15.66 -4.09
N PRO A 204 17.21 14.53 -4.14
CA PRO A 204 16.85 13.30 -3.42
C PRO A 204 16.68 13.49 -1.91
N THR A 205 17.47 14.37 -1.31
CA THR A 205 17.42 14.67 0.12
C THR A 205 16.11 15.40 0.48
N GLU A 206 15.69 16.39 -0.31
CA GLU A 206 14.40 17.06 -0.10
C GLU A 206 13.21 16.10 -0.21
N LEU A 207 13.21 15.26 -1.26
CA LEU A 207 12.18 14.25 -1.46
C LEU A 207 12.13 13.25 -0.28
N LEU A 208 13.29 12.81 0.21
CA LEU A 208 13.38 11.89 1.35
C LEU A 208 12.70 12.47 2.59
N PHE A 209 12.96 13.74 2.92
CA PHE A 209 12.31 14.36 4.08
C PHE A 209 10.81 14.51 3.90
N THR A 210 10.34 14.92 2.73
CA THR A 210 8.90 15.00 2.45
C THR A 210 8.22 13.64 2.62
N LEU A 211 8.86 12.55 2.19
CA LEU A 211 8.32 11.19 2.38
C LEU A 211 8.32 10.78 3.86
N ILE A 212 9.40 11.07 4.59
CA ILE A 212 9.51 10.77 6.03
C ILE A 212 8.43 11.52 6.83
N GLU A 213 8.22 12.81 6.57
CA GLU A 213 7.20 13.63 7.22
C GLU A 213 5.80 13.07 6.96
N HIS A 214 5.47 12.76 5.71
CA HIS A 214 4.17 12.17 5.36
C HIS A 214 3.95 10.79 6.02
N LEU A 215 4.97 9.93 6.10
CA LEU A 215 4.85 8.64 6.80
C LEU A 215 4.69 8.80 8.32
N ASN A 216 5.37 9.81 8.88
CA ASN A 216 5.25 10.14 10.30
C ASN A 216 3.84 10.62 10.66
N GLU A 217 3.25 11.51 9.85
CA GLU A 217 1.87 12.00 10.01
C GLU A 217 0.83 10.87 9.95
N ARG A 218 1.06 9.85 9.12
CA ARG A 218 0.18 8.68 8.98
C ARG A 218 0.41 7.61 10.03
N ALA A 219 1.34 7.83 10.97
CA ALA A 219 1.74 6.85 11.98
C ALA A 219 2.19 5.49 11.41
N ASN A 220 2.77 5.47 10.20
CA ASN A 220 3.28 4.24 9.57
C ASN A 220 4.74 3.98 9.98
N ALA A 221 4.92 3.36 11.16
CA ALA A 221 6.25 3.17 11.76
C ALA A 221 7.20 2.26 10.95
N GLY A 222 6.71 1.20 10.30
CA GLY A 222 7.54 0.24 9.57
C GLY A 222 8.25 0.87 8.36
N SER A 223 7.48 1.57 7.54
CA SER A 223 7.98 2.24 6.35
C SER A 223 8.81 3.47 6.74
N LEU A 224 8.40 4.18 7.81
CA LEU A 224 9.15 5.30 8.36
C LEU A 224 10.56 4.88 8.78
N ASN A 225 10.69 3.79 9.54
CA ASN A 225 12.00 3.29 9.96
C ASN A 225 12.89 2.91 8.76
N SER A 226 12.27 2.42 7.68
CA SER A 226 13.00 2.07 6.47
C SER A 226 13.57 3.29 5.75
N LEU A 227 12.79 4.38 5.66
CA LEU A 227 13.28 5.64 5.07
C LEU A 227 14.23 6.41 5.98
N THR A 228 14.04 6.40 7.30
CA THR A 228 14.96 7.11 8.20
C THR A 228 16.37 6.55 8.13
N ARG A 229 16.56 5.23 7.91
CA ARG A 229 17.89 4.64 7.66
C ARG A 229 18.65 5.28 6.50
N LEU A 230 17.96 5.82 5.49
CA LEU A 230 18.60 6.54 4.38
C LEU A 230 19.19 7.90 4.80
N LEU A 231 18.80 8.45 5.96
CA LEU A 231 19.37 9.67 6.51
C LEU A 231 20.79 9.44 7.04
N SER A 232 21.03 8.29 7.66
CA SER A 232 22.34 7.94 8.22
C SER A 232 23.43 7.85 7.15
N ASP A 233 23.06 7.54 5.91
CA ASP A 233 23.96 7.45 4.77
C ASP A 233 24.28 8.79 4.10
N ARG A 234 23.69 9.90 4.58
CA ARG A 234 23.88 11.23 3.97
C ARG A 234 25.13 11.91 4.51
N PRO A 235 25.85 12.67 3.67
CA PRO A 235 26.97 13.46 4.12
C PRO A 235 26.49 14.60 5.05
N ALA A 236 27.37 15.01 5.97
CA ALA A 236 27.05 16.02 6.97
C ALA A 236 26.60 17.35 6.35
N GLU A 237 27.20 17.74 5.22
CA GLU A 237 26.87 18.97 4.51
C GLU A 237 25.44 18.96 3.97
N GLU A 238 24.94 17.81 3.48
CA GLU A 238 23.55 17.68 3.02
C GLU A 238 22.57 17.69 4.19
N LEU A 239 22.91 17.02 5.29
CA LEU A 239 22.08 17.00 6.50
C LEU A 239 21.97 18.39 7.13
N ALA A 240 23.04 19.19 7.07
CA ALA A 240 23.04 20.57 7.57
C ALA A 240 22.03 21.48 6.83
N LEU A 241 21.74 21.21 5.55
CA LEU A 241 20.76 22.00 4.77
C LEU A 241 19.31 21.83 5.27
N VAL A 242 19.01 20.71 5.94
CA VAL A 242 17.68 20.30 6.40
C VAL A 242 17.65 20.10 7.92
N ARG A 243 18.62 20.70 8.62
CA ARG A 243 18.89 20.51 10.05
C ARG A 243 17.68 20.74 10.95
N ASP A 244 16.89 21.79 10.70
CA ASP A 244 15.70 22.09 11.49
C ASP A 244 14.59 21.04 11.34
N ARG A 245 14.44 20.48 10.14
CA ARG A 245 13.49 19.37 9.88
C ARG A 245 13.94 18.10 10.59
N ILE A 246 15.25 17.82 10.63
CA ILE A 246 15.83 16.71 11.40
C ILE A 246 15.56 16.89 12.90
N ALA A 247 15.78 18.10 13.43
CA ALA A 247 15.52 18.40 14.83
C ALA A 247 14.04 18.21 15.19
N ALA A 248 13.13 18.66 14.34
CA ALA A 248 11.69 18.44 14.51
C ALA A 248 11.34 16.94 14.51
N LEU A 249 11.92 16.17 13.59
CA LEU A 249 11.72 14.71 13.52
C LEU A 249 12.28 14.01 14.77
N ALA A 250 13.45 14.40 15.26
CA ALA A 250 14.05 13.83 16.47
C ALA A 250 13.17 14.03 17.71
N MET A 251 12.46 15.16 17.78
CA MET A 251 11.56 15.49 18.88
C MET A 251 10.17 14.91 18.73
N ASN A 252 9.65 14.78 17.51
CA ASN A 252 8.22 14.54 17.26
C ASN A 252 7.92 13.26 16.49
N ALA A 253 8.93 12.49 16.04
CA ALA A 253 8.64 11.28 15.29
C ALA A 253 7.85 10.27 16.14
N VAL A 254 6.85 9.64 15.52
CA VAL A 254 5.96 8.65 16.14
C VAL A 254 6.74 7.40 16.56
N SER A 255 7.73 6.99 15.78
CA SER A 255 8.60 5.85 16.05
C SER A 255 9.83 6.24 16.87
N GLY A 256 10.16 5.46 17.90
CA GLY A 256 11.41 5.63 18.65
C GLY A 256 12.65 5.39 17.80
N GLU A 257 12.61 4.43 16.87
CA GLU A 257 13.72 4.22 15.93
C GLU A 257 13.92 5.42 15.02
N ALA A 258 12.84 6.01 14.48
CA ALA A 258 12.90 7.22 13.69
C ALA A 258 13.50 8.39 14.48
N ARG A 259 13.11 8.57 15.74
CA ARG A 259 13.72 9.58 16.62
C ARG A 259 15.22 9.36 16.82
N ARG A 260 15.64 8.13 17.10
CA ARG A 260 17.07 7.80 17.28
C ARG A 260 17.88 8.08 16.01
N VAL A 261 17.38 7.66 14.85
CA VAL A 261 18.06 7.93 13.58
C VAL A 261 18.11 9.44 13.28
N ALA A 262 17.03 10.17 13.59
CA ALA A 262 17.00 11.62 13.46
C ALA A 262 17.99 12.30 14.42
N PHE A 263 18.11 11.88 15.68
CA PHE A 263 19.13 12.39 16.60
C PHE A 263 20.54 12.11 16.08
N ALA A 264 20.84 10.90 15.61
CA ALA A 264 22.15 10.57 15.05
C ALA A 264 22.48 11.42 13.81
N SER A 265 21.47 11.68 12.96
CA SER A 265 21.60 12.54 11.79
C SER A 265 21.80 14.01 12.19
N LEU A 266 21.12 14.48 13.23
CA LEU A 266 21.27 15.83 13.78
C LEU A 266 22.68 16.05 14.32
N VAL A 267 23.19 15.09 15.11
CA VAL A 267 24.57 15.11 15.63
C VAL A 267 25.60 15.07 14.49
N THR A 268 25.32 14.30 13.44
CA THR A 268 26.18 14.26 12.25
C THR A 268 26.19 15.60 11.51
N ALA A 269 25.04 16.27 11.40
CA ALA A 269 24.91 17.59 10.79
C ALA A 269 25.60 18.70 11.62
N ASP A 270 25.40 18.68 12.94
CA ASP A 270 25.95 19.68 13.87
C ASP A 270 27.44 19.44 14.17
N GLY A 271 27.94 18.21 13.94
CA GLY A 271 29.33 17.82 14.16
C GLY A 271 29.66 17.44 15.60
N ASP A 272 28.73 17.56 16.54
CA ASP A 272 28.78 17.07 17.92
C ASP A 272 27.37 16.96 18.54
N MET A 273 27.29 16.48 19.80
CA MET A 273 26.02 16.24 20.51
C MET A 273 25.56 17.42 21.39
N SER A 274 26.31 18.52 21.50
CA SER A 274 26.08 19.57 22.49
C SER A 274 24.70 20.26 22.34
N ALA A 275 24.34 20.64 21.12
CA ALA A 275 23.07 21.31 20.83
C ALA A 275 21.87 20.36 21.03
N ALA A 276 22.01 19.11 20.59
CA ALA A 276 20.98 18.10 20.76
C ALA A 276 20.75 17.76 22.24
N ALA A 277 21.82 17.61 23.02
CA ALA A 277 21.76 17.37 24.47
C ALA A 277 21.07 18.52 25.22
N SER A 278 21.43 19.76 24.89
CA SER A 278 20.80 20.94 25.48
C SER A 278 19.29 20.99 25.19
N ALA A 279 18.88 20.62 23.97
CA ALA A 279 17.48 20.65 23.56
C ALA A 279 16.60 19.59 24.26
N VAL A 280 17.20 18.52 24.80
CA VAL A 280 16.46 17.42 25.47
C VAL A 280 16.68 17.34 26.97
N ALA A 281 17.43 18.29 27.56
CA ALA A 281 17.90 18.22 28.95
C ALA A 281 16.76 18.02 29.97
N GLU A 282 15.58 18.59 29.71
CA GLU A 282 14.41 18.51 30.58
C GLU A 282 13.51 17.28 30.31
N SER A 283 13.82 16.47 29.30
CA SER A 283 13.00 15.33 28.88
C SER A 283 13.79 14.02 29.03
N PRO A 284 13.59 13.26 30.12
CA PRO A 284 14.30 11.99 30.36
C PRO A 284 14.11 10.98 29.22
N GLU A 285 12.93 10.94 28.61
CA GLU A 285 12.65 10.07 27.48
C GLU A 285 13.44 10.47 26.23
N ARG A 286 13.49 11.76 25.89
CA ARG A 286 14.25 12.25 24.73
C ARG A 286 15.75 12.16 24.94
N LEU A 287 16.22 12.40 26.16
CA LEU A 287 17.60 12.18 26.55
C LEU A 287 18.00 10.71 26.38
N ARG A 288 17.14 9.77 26.79
CA ARG A 288 17.36 8.34 26.55
C ARG A 288 17.47 8.02 25.06
N GLU A 289 16.57 8.55 24.22
CA GLU A 289 16.62 8.33 22.78
C GLU A 289 17.90 8.93 22.14
N LEU A 290 18.31 10.12 22.57
CA LEU A 290 19.57 10.73 22.14
C LEU A 290 20.77 9.85 22.49
N LEU A 291 20.85 9.35 23.73
CA LEU A 291 21.96 8.46 24.14
C LEU A 291 21.94 7.14 23.37
N LEU A 292 20.76 6.57 23.12
CA LEU A 292 20.60 5.37 22.30
C LEU A 292 20.92 5.59 20.81
N SER A 293 21.00 6.84 20.36
CA SER A 293 21.37 7.17 18.97
C SER A 293 22.88 7.16 18.72
N VAL A 294 23.72 7.19 19.75
CA VAL A 294 25.18 7.30 19.63
C VAL A 294 25.79 6.25 18.68
N PRO A 295 25.42 4.96 18.74
CA PRO A 295 25.95 3.94 17.83
C PRO A 295 25.57 4.16 16.37
N LEU A 296 24.51 4.93 16.11
CA LEU A 296 23.97 5.21 14.77
C LEU A 296 24.62 6.44 14.11
N ILE A 297 25.43 7.22 14.84
CA ILE A 297 26.14 8.38 14.29
C ILE A 297 27.18 7.89 13.29
N THR A 298 27.04 8.17 12.00
CA THR A 298 27.92 7.65 10.96
C THR A 298 29.25 8.40 10.85
N SER A 299 29.27 9.69 11.23
CA SER A 299 30.52 10.48 11.31
C SER A 299 31.35 10.07 12.53
N GLY A 300 32.53 9.48 12.27
CA GLY A 300 33.47 9.10 13.32
C GLY A 300 33.93 10.31 14.16
N SER A 301 34.18 11.45 13.53
CA SER A 301 34.59 12.68 14.22
C SER A 301 33.47 13.25 15.10
N ALA A 302 32.24 13.28 14.59
CA ALA A 302 31.09 13.76 15.39
C ALA A 302 30.82 12.85 16.59
N ARG A 303 30.93 11.53 16.37
CA ARG A 303 30.79 10.53 17.45
C ARG A 303 31.86 10.72 18.52
N GLU A 304 33.12 10.92 18.11
CA GLU A 304 34.24 11.15 19.04
C GLU A 304 34.03 12.42 19.88
N LYS A 305 33.68 13.53 19.25
CA LYS A 305 33.41 14.81 19.95
C LYS A 305 32.23 14.71 20.91
N SER A 306 31.27 13.83 20.64
CA SER A 306 30.10 13.62 21.50
C SER A 306 30.43 12.98 22.85
N PHE A 307 31.57 12.28 23.00
CA PHE A 307 31.93 11.62 24.26
C PHE A 307 32.11 12.59 25.42
N ALA A 308 32.61 13.80 25.18
CA ALA A 308 32.75 14.82 26.22
C ALA A 308 31.38 15.21 26.80
N THR A 309 30.39 15.50 25.94
CA THR A 309 29.02 15.81 26.35
C THR A 309 28.37 14.63 27.10
N ILE A 310 28.58 13.40 26.63
CA ILE A 310 28.04 12.20 27.30
C ILE A 310 28.64 12.05 28.70
N ALA A 311 29.94 12.28 28.86
CA ALA A 311 30.62 12.20 30.16
C ALA A 311 30.07 13.22 31.18
N GLU A 312 29.66 14.40 30.72
CA GLU A 312 29.02 15.42 31.56
C GLU A 312 27.58 15.07 31.94
N LEU A 313 26.86 14.36 31.07
CA LEU A 313 25.46 13.96 31.27
C LEU A 313 25.32 12.77 32.22
N ILE A 314 26.23 11.77 32.14
CA ILE A 314 26.14 10.52 32.92
C ILE A 314 25.93 10.76 34.44
N PRO A 315 26.68 11.66 35.11
CA PRO A 315 26.50 11.90 36.55
C PRO A 315 25.14 12.50 36.92
N GLN A 316 24.46 13.13 35.96
CA GLN A 316 23.17 13.81 36.17
C GLN A 316 21.97 12.89 35.91
N LEU A 317 22.22 11.72 35.30
CA LEU A 317 21.19 10.72 35.07
C LEU A 317 20.82 10.03 36.39
N ASP A 318 19.54 10.09 36.74
CA ASP A 318 19.01 9.25 37.80
C ASP A 318 19.30 7.77 37.46
N GLY A 319 20.08 7.10 38.29
CA GLY A 319 20.31 5.65 38.19
C GLY A 319 18.98 4.88 38.23
N PRO A 320 18.96 3.60 37.83
CA PRO A 320 17.73 2.82 37.78
C PRO A 320 17.05 2.80 39.16
N LYS A 321 15.96 3.56 39.31
CA LYS A 321 15.14 3.65 40.55
C LYS A 321 14.41 2.35 40.92
N GLY A 322 14.68 1.25 40.21
CA GLY A 322 14.08 -0.07 40.40
C GLY A 322 15.07 -1.24 40.43
N ALA A 323 16.38 -0.99 40.39
CA ALA A 323 17.33 -2.06 40.70
C ALA A 323 17.39 -2.17 42.23
N THR A 324 16.93 -3.29 42.78
CA THR A 324 17.40 -3.80 44.06
C THR A 324 18.91 -3.58 44.11
N GLN A 325 19.46 -3.08 45.23
CA GLN A 325 20.91 -2.98 45.42
C GLN A 325 21.59 -4.17 44.74
N LEU A 326 22.53 -3.92 43.82
CA LEU A 326 23.41 -4.95 43.30
C LEU A 326 24.16 -5.53 44.50
N THR A 327 23.61 -6.58 45.09
CA THR A 327 24.19 -7.34 46.21
C THR A 327 25.28 -8.28 45.74
N GLN A 328 25.58 -8.28 44.44
CA GLN A 328 26.76 -8.94 43.90
C GLN A 328 27.70 -7.88 43.31
N PRO A 329 28.97 -7.85 43.76
CA PRO A 329 30.00 -7.11 43.05
C PRO A 329 30.05 -7.63 41.62
N GLY A 330 30.09 -6.71 40.65
CA GLY A 330 30.38 -7.03 39.26
C GLY A 330 31.69 -7.80 39.14
N ILE A 331 31.83 -8.55 38.03
CA ILE A 331 32.96 -9.43 37.72
C ILE A 331 34.29 -8.86 38.23
N SER A 332 34.84 -9.54 39.23
CA SER A 332 36.23 -9.37 39.67
C SER A 332 37.13 -9.76 38.51
N VAL A 333 37.69 -8.76 37.83
CA VAL A 333 38.79 -9.00 36.88
C VAL A 333 40.05 -9.13 37.72
N GLU A 334 40.42 -10.36 38.05
CA GLU A 334 41.75 -10.64 38.58
C GLU A 334 42.76 -10.33 37.48
N TYR A 335 43.52 -9.26 37.66
CA TYR A 335 44.71 -9.00 36.87
C TYR A 335 45.73 -10.09 37.18
N PHE A 336 45.91 -11.04 36.27
CA PHE A 336 47.15 -11.80 36.17
C PHE A 336 48.24 -10.83 35.68
N TYR A 337 49.11 -10.42 36.60
CA TYR A 337 50.45 -9.94 36.23
C TYR A 337 51.39 -11.16 36.09
N PRO A 338 52.41 -11.07 35.22
CA PRO A 338 52.93 -12.15 34.37
C PRO A 338 53.71 -13.25 35.07
#